data_AF-A0A8H5BA06-F1
#
_entry.id   AF-A0A8H5BA06-F1
#
_cell.length_a   1.000
_cell.length_b   1.000
_cell.length_c   1.000
_cell.angle_alpha   90.00
_cell.angle_beta   90.00
_cell.angle_gamma   90.00
#
_symmetry.space_group_name_H-M   'P 1'
#
loop_
_entity.id
_entity.type
_entity.pdbx_description
1 polymer ?
#
loop_
_entity_poly.entity_id
_entity_poly.type
_entity_poly.pdbx_seq_one_letter_code
_entity_poly.pdbx_strand_id
1 'polypeptide(L)'
;MCVDAILRDKLYEKALSPTTGAQTFALKWRSRLTCWPNVCEDHPDDEKVAELAILTLAHSVTAIAECNEKPANPAVLKQISMTDVYKSVLEAIKRPHFRASAITVNHTLELVALSCMHSAPAMKAYPPSIGTCFGALNRLYRPGAEDDQTIFDPRNLATALERALPQHLSKILMNYGAERSEIFLTMHCTRDFSNAMFDYLENENLYKLGLTQAKLSLKTEFAAVDEYFQSADPQTGDWSIRDTGLPFTRWADSLPHCARAIRGAGKLDERDYADILDIKHHVMSRRLEDAFRVAKRGIERNPEQAYFYYALSLSVDDVQGLRASKKGMKCKLITPFLSFQMVQRSVDHAGDMGIKVLQGLSDSGAGDKNSTRTGKVSLSW
;
A
#
# COMPACT_ATOMS: atom_id res chain seq x y z
N MET A 1 35.91 9.97 -13.21
CA MET A 1 36.58 8.98 -12.33
C MET A 1 35.93 9.03 -10.97
N CYS A 2 35.25 7.96 -10.56
CA CYS A 2 34.54 7.91 -9.27
C CYS A 2 35.57 7.85 -8.13
N VAL A 3 35.32 8.55 -7.02
CA VAL A 3 36.11 8.45 -5.78
C VAL A 3 36.24 6.99 -5.34
N ASP A 4 35.24 6.16 -5.65
CA ASP A 4 35.23 4.71 -5.40
C ASP A 4 36.31 3.96 -6.18
N ALA A 5 36.65 4.36 -7.41
CA ALA A 5 37.72 3.73 -8.20
C ALA A 5 39.11 4.09 -7.64
N ILE A 6 39.30 5.31 -7.16
CA ILE A 6 40.57 5.77 -6.57
C ILE A 6 40.78 5.16 -5.18
N LEU A 7 39.71 5.01 -4.39
CA LEU A 7 39.77 4.29 -3.11
C LEU A 7 39.99 2.80 -3.34
N ARG A 8 39.30 2.17 -4.30
CA ARG A 8 39.56 0.76 -4.65
C ARG A 8 41.00 0.55 -5.11
N ASP A 9 41.50 1.28 -6.10
CA ASP A 9 42.89 1.09 -6.59
C ASP A 9 43.94 1.31 -5.50
N LYS A 10 43.86 2.44 -4.77
CA LYS A 10 44.90 2.77 -3.78
C LYS A 10 44.82 1.96 -2.49
N LEU A 11 43.64 1.44 -2.13
CA LEU A 11 43.48 0.58 -0.95
C LEU A 11 43.77 -0.89 -1.29
N TYR A 12 43.42 -1.38 -2.49
CA TYR A 12 43.68 -2.76 -2.90
C TYR A 12 45.15 -3.01 -3.27
N GLU A 13 45.83 -2.11 -3.98
CA GLU A 13 47.24 -2.33 -4.35
C GLU A 13 48.17 -2.43 -3.13
N LYS A 14 47.87 -1.72 -2.05
CA LYS A 14 48.66 -1.78 -0.80
C LYS A 14 48.32 -2.96 0.11
N ALA A 15 47.14 -3.57 -0.07
CA ALA A 15 46.67 -4.69 0.75
C ALA A 15 47.14 -6.06 0.24
N LEU A 16 47.60 -6.16 -1.01
CA LEU A 16 48.02 -7.42 -1.64
C LEU A 16 49.45 -7.88 -1.32
N SER A 17 50.18 -7.22 -0.40
CA SER A 17 51.38 -7.81 0.20
C SER A 17 50.94 -8.86 1.24
N PRO A 18 51.16 -10.17 0.99
CA PRO A 18 50.34 -11.24 1.57
C PRO A 18 50.59 -11.56 3.06
N THR A 19 51.47 -10.86 3.78
CA THR A 19 51.77 -11.23 5.18
C THR A 19 51.82 -10.08 6.20
N THR A 20 52.17 -8.84 5.81
CA THR A 20 52.31 -7.71 6.77
C THR A 20 51.40 -6.52 6.47
N GLY A 21 51.01 -6.31 5.21
CA GLY A 21 50.15 -5.19 4.80
C GLY A 21 48.71 -5.35 5.30
N ALA A 22 48.12 -6.53 5.10
CA ALA A 22 46.73 -6.80 5.47
C ALA A 22 46.46 -6.70 6.99
N GLN A 23 47.39 -7.16 7.84
CA GLN A 23 47.23 -7.08 9.30
C GLN A 23 47.36 -5.63 9.81
N THR A 24 48.33 -4.87 9.30
CA THR A 24 48.52 -3.47 9.69
C THR A 24 47.36 -2.60 9.21
N PHE A 25 46.84 -2.88 8.00
CA PHE A 25 45.66 -2.23 7.46
C PHE A 25 44.41 -2.56 8.29
N ALA A 26 44.17 -3.84 8.61
CA ALA A 26 43.05 -4.27 9.45
C ALA A 26 43.09 -3.63 10.84
N LEU A 27 44.27 -3.51 11.48
CA LEU A 27 44.43 -2.85 12.77
C LEU A 27 44.14 -1.34 12.72
N LYS A 28 44.63 -0.65 11.68
CA LYS A 28 44.40 0.79 11.48
C LYS A 28 42.95 1.09 11.07
N TRP A 29 42.32 0.15 10.38
CA TRP A 29 40.90 0.18 10.05
C TRP A 29 40.01 -0.07 11.25
N ARG A 30 40.39 -1.01 12.12
CA ARG A 30 39.68 -1.33 13.36
C ARG A 30 39.48 -0.09 14.23
N SER A 31 40.54 0.69 14.49
CA SER A 31 40.44 1.88 15.33
C SER A 31 39.55 2.98 14.72
N ARG A 32 39.37 2.97 13.40
CA ARG A 32 38.57 3.97 12.67
C ARG A 32 37.11 3.53 12.55
N LEU A 33 36.84 2.27 12.20
CA LEU A 33 35.46 1.75 12.12
C LEU A 33 34.72 1.77 13.46
N THR A 34 35.44 1.69 14.58
CA THR A 34 34.82 1.83 15.90
C THR A 34 34.44 3.26 16.27
N CYS A 35 35.01 4.29 15.62
CA CYS A 35 34.65 5.68 15.89
C CYS A 35 33.58 6.24 14.94
N TRP A 36 33.41 5.64 13.75
CA TRP A 36 32.42 6.09 12.77
C TRP A 36 30.95 6.05 13.24
N PRO A 37 30.51 5.04 14.01
CA PRO A 37 29.21 5.08 14.69
C PRO A 37 28.98 6.38 15.48
N ASN A 38 30.01 6.82 16.21
CA ASN A 38 29.95 8.03 17.04
C ASN A 38 29.90 9.30 16.19
N VAL A 39 30.46 9.33 14.97
CA VAL A 39 30.44 10.53 14.12
C VAL A 39 29.00 11.00 13.84
N CYS A 40 28.08 10.07 13.61
CA CYS A 40 26.67 10.40 13.43
C CYS A 40 26.05 10.93 14.73
N GLU A 41 26.44 10.42 15.89
CA GLU A 41 25.94 10.83 17.20
C GLU A 41 26.53 12.18 17.67
N ASP A 42 27.81 12.42 17.38
CA ASP A 42 28.58 13.62 17.75
C ASP A 42 28.15 14.85 16.93
N HIS A 43 27.63 14.63 15.72
CA HIS A 43 27.17 15.67 14.81
C HIS A 43 25.71 15.44 14.39
N PRO A 44 24.74 15.53 15.33
CA PRO A 44 23.37 15.12 15.07
C PRO A 44 22.66 15.98 14.01
N ASP A 45 23.05 17.25 13.92
CA ASP A 45 22.42 18.28 13.08
C ASP A 45 23.15 18.51 11.74
N ASP A 46 24.29 17.85 11.50
CA ASP A 46 25.04 17.99 10.25
C ASP A 46 24.70 16.85 9.28
N GLU A 47 23.73 17.12 8.40
CA GLU A 47 23.27 16.16 7.40
C GLU A 47 24.39 15.66 6.48
N LYS A 48 25.38 16.51 6.17
CA LYS A 48 26.48 16.15 5.26
C LYS A 48 27.49 15.25 5.94
N VAL A 49 27.78 15.48 7.21
CA VAL A 49 28.62 14.58 8.01
C VAL A 49 27.95 13.22 8.13
N ALA A 50 26.65 13.16 8.44
CA ALA A 50 25.92 11.90 8.53
C ALA A 50 25.84 11.16 7.17
N GLU A 51 25.55 11.85 6.07
CA GLU A 51 25.57 11.27 4.71
C GLU A 51 26.94 10.66 4.36
N LEU A 52 28.04 11.38 4.62
CA LEU A 52 29.39 10.89 4.35
C LEU A 52 29.80 9.74 5.26
N ALA A 53 29.40 9.77 6.53
CA ALA A 53 29.66 8.70 7.49
C ALA A 53 28.93 7.41 7.08
N ILE A 54 27.64 7.52 6.71
CA ILE A 54 26.84 6.40 6.20
C ILE A 54 27.43 5.84 4.91
N LEU A 55 27.78 6.70 3.95
CA LEU A 55 28.41 6.29 2.68
C LEU A 55 29.71 5.51 2.93
N THR A 56 30.56 6.04 3.82
CA THR A 56 31.83 5.43 4.19
C THR A 56 31.61 4.08 4.86
N LEU A 57 30.70 4.02 5.83
CA LEU A 57 30.35 2.78 6.52
C LEU A 57 29.80 1.75 5.54
N ALA A 58 28.90 2.16 4.63
CA ALA A 58 28.31 1.29 3.63
C ALA A 58 29.39 0.60 2.80
N HIS A 59 30.19 1.34 2.03
CA HIS A 59 31.22 0.74 1.19
C HIS A 59 32.26 -0.08 1.97
N SER A 60 32.59 0.36 3.19
CA SER A 60 33.57 -0.35 4.03
C SER A 60 33.06 -1.68 4.51
N VAL A 61 31.84 -1.70 5.06
CA VAL A 61 31.22 -2.89 5.62
C VAL A 61 30.82 -3.84 4.51
N THR A 62 30.31 -3.34 3.39
CA THR A 62 29.92 -4.17 2.23
C THR A 62 31.15 -4.85 1.65
N ALA A 63 32.28 -4.17 1.45
CA ALA A 63 33.51 -4.81 0.97
C ALA A 63 34.04 -5.93 1.88
N ILE A 64 33.76 -5.87 3.19
CA ILE A 64 34.15 -6.90 4.17
C ILE A 64 33.14 -8.07 4.19
N ALA A 65 31.85 -7.76 4.02
CA ALA A 65 30.76 -8.71 4.12
C ALA A 65 30.34 -9.33 2.78
N GLU A 66 30.76 -8.78 1.64
CA GLU A 66 30.44 -9.27 0.31
C GLU A 66 30.89 -10.74 0.14
N CYS A 67 30.14 -11.51 -0.67
CA CYS A 67 30.19 -12.96 -0.95
C CYS A 67 29.02 -13.77 -0.36
N ASN A 68 28.61 -14.81 -1.10
CA ASN A 68 27.38 -15.58 -0.83
C ASN A 68 27.52 -16.58 0.33
N GLU A 69 28.61 -17.35 0.40
CA GLU A 69 28.74 -18.42 1.41
C GLU A 69 29.44 -17.99 2.70
N LYS A 70 30.44 -17.11 2.59
CA LYS A 70 31.26 -16.60 3.70
C LYS A 70 31.62 -15.15 3.42
N PRO A 71 31.78 -14.29 4.44
CA PRO A 71 32.17 -12.90 4.22
C PRO A 71 33.60 -12.85 3.66
N ALA A 72 33.89 -11.88 2.79
CA ALA A 72 35.21 -11.67 2.19
C ALA A 72 36.33 -11.56 3.24
N ASN A 73 36.05 -10.96 4.41
CA ASN A 73 36.98 -10.93 5.54
C ASN A 73 36.30 -11.24 6.88
N PRO A 74 36.16 -12.53 7.25
CA PRO A 74 35.45 -12.95 8.47
C PRO A 74 36.14 -12.46 9.75
N ALA A 75 37.48 -12.39 9.74
CA ALA A 75 38.27 -11.99 10.89
C ALA A 75 38.07 -10.51 11.24
N VAL A 76 37.94 -9.65 10.22
CA VAL A 76 37.63 -8.22 10.40
C VAL A 76 36.16 -8.04 10.75
N LEU A 77 35.24 -8.74 10.07
CA LEU A 77 33.80 -8.64 10.36
C LEU A 77 33.49 -8.96 11.82
N LYS A 78 34.12 -10.01 12.39
CA LYS A 78 33.96 -10.39 13.80
C LYS A 78 34.43 -9.31 14.79
N GLN A 79 35.30 -8.40 14.35
CA GLN A 79 35.81 -7.30 15.19
C GLN A 79 34.93 -6.05 15.11
N ILE A 80 34.02 -5.97 14.15
CA ILE A 80 33.09 -4.86 13.99
C ILE A 80 31.86 -5.13 14.85
N SER A 81 31.47 -4.16 15.68
CA SER A 81 30.17 -4.20 16.36
C SER A 81 29.05 -3.87 15.38
N MET A 82 28.59 -4.88 14.64
CA MET A 82 27.56 -4.69 13.62
C MET A 82 26.24 -4.16 14.20
N THR A 83 25.95 -4.45 15.47
CA THR A 83 24.78 -3.87 16.16
C THR A 83 24.90 -2.37 16.30
N ASP A 84 26.08 -1.84 16.66
CA ASP A 84 26.31 -0.40 16.79
C ASP A 84 26.34 0.28 15.43
N VAL A 85 26.87 -0.38 14.40
CA VAL A 85 26.82 0.10 13.01
C VAL A 85 25.38 0.23 12.55
N TYR A 86 24.55 -0.81 12.70
CA TYR A 86 23.13 -0.75 12.34
C TYR A 86 22.40 0.33 13.13
N LYS A 87 22.58 0.36 14.46
CA LYS A 87 21.97 1.38 15.31
C LYS A 87 22.31 2.79 14.82
N SER A 88 23.60 3.09 14.63
CA SER A 88 24.05 4.45 14.29
C SER A 88 23.56 4.89 12.91
N VAL A 89 23.69 4.03 11.90
CA VAL A 89 23.23 4.33 10.54
C VAL A 89 21.72 4.51 10.50
N LEU A 90 20.97 3.62 11.15
CA LEU A 90 19.51 3.64 11.09
C LEU A 90 18.91 4.76 11.93
N GLU A 91 19.49 5.09 13.09
CA GLU A 91 19.04 6.24 13.87
C GLU A 91 19.38 7.57 13.18
N ALA A 92 20.51 7.66 12.47
CA ALA A 92 20.83 8.85 11.68
C ALA A 92 19.76 9.13 10.61
N ILE A 93 19.31 8.11 9.86
CA ILE A 93 18.30 8.31 8.80
C ILE A 93 16.87 8.50 9.31
N LYS A 94 16.60 8.23 10.60
CA LYS A 94 15.28 8.41 11.22
C LYS A 94 15.06 9.82 11.78
N ARG A 95 16.11 10.63 11.90
CA ARG A 95 16.01 11.97 12.51
C ARG A 95 14.98 12.82 11.77
N PRO A 96 14.06 13.52 12.47
CA PRO A 96 12.98 14.29 11.85
C PRO A 96 13.45 15.37 10.87
N HIS A 97 14.63 15.93 11.13
CA HIS A 97 15.22 16.99 10.31
C HIS A 97 16.13 16.47 9.21
N PHE A 98 16.48 15.19 9.23
CA PHE A 98 17.39 14.61 8.24
C PHE A 98 16.65 14.43 6.92
N ARG A 99 16.92 15.31 5.96
CA ARG A 99 16.47 15.17 4.57
C ARG A 99 17.28 14.06 3.91
N ALA A 100 16.90 12.82 4.20
CA ALA A 100 17.57 11.65 3.66
C ALA A 100 17.62 11.75 2.13
N SER A 101 18.81 12.03 1.59
CA SER A 101 19.03 12.01 0.16
C SER A 101 18.80 10.60 -0.35
N ALA A 102 18.37 10.46 -1.61
CA ALA A 102 18.24 9.15 -2.25
C ALA A 102 19.56 8.35 -2.15
N ILE A 103 20.70 9.05 -2.19
CA ILE A 103 22.04 8.48 -1.98
C ILE A 103 22.15 7.87 -0.58
N THR A 104 21.79 8.60 0.48
CA THR A 104 21.90 8.09 1.86
C THR A 104 21.00 6.88 2.09
N VAL A 105 19.76 6.93 1.60
CA VAL A 105 18.80 5.80 1.72
C VAL A 105 19.34 4.57 0.98
N ASN A 106 19.84 4.75 -0.24
CA ASN A 106 20.40 3.66 -1.05
C ASN A 106 21.58 2.98 -0.35
N HIS A 107 22.55 3.75 0.16
CA HIS A 107 23.72 3.18 0.82
C HIS A 107 23.41 2.57 2.18
N THR A 108 22.41 3.10 2.90
CA THR A 108 21.90 2.46 4.12
C THR A 108 21.28 1.09 3.81
N LEU A 109 20.46 1.03 2.75
CA LEU A 109 19.86 -0.22 2.28
C LEU A 109 20.91 -1.22 1.80
N GLU A 110 21.91 -0.76 1.04
CA GLU A 110 23.03 -1.57 0.58
C GLU A 110 23.83 -2.15 1.74
N LEU A 111 24.22 -1.30 2.71
CA LEU A 111 24.91 -1.72 3.93
C LEU A 111 24.14 -2.84 4.61
N VAL A 112 22.84 -2.63 4.85
CA VAL A 112 22.01 -3.60 5.57
C VAL A 112 21.82 -4.87 4.76
N ALA A 113 21.41 -4.76 3.49
CA ALA A 113 21.12 -5.91 2.64
C ALA A 113 22.33 -6.84 2.47
N LEU A 114 23.52 -6.28 2.27
CA LEU A 114 24.72 -7.09 2.05
C LEU A 114 25.32 -7.62 3.36
N SER A 115 25.30 -6.84 4.44
CA SER A 115 25.90 -7.28 5.71
C SER A 115 25.00 -8.22 6.53
N CYS A 116 23.68 -8.21 6.32
CA CYS A 116 22.74 -9.00 7.14
C CYS A 116 22.91 -10.51 6.97
N MET A 117 23.37 -10.97 5.81
CA MET A 117 23.62 -12.39 5.56
C MET A 117 24.67 -12.97 6.52
N HIS A 118 25.69 -12.18 6.85
CA HIS A 118 26.80 -12.59 7.72
C HIS A 118 26.71 -12.00 9.13
N SER A 119 25.76 -11.09 9.37
CA SER A 119 25.56 -10.38 10.63
C SER A 119 24.12 -10.49 11.17
N ALA A 120 23.42 -11.57 10.82
CA ALA A 120 22.04 -11.80 11.22
C ALA A 120 21.80 -11.71 12.75
N PRO A 121 22.70 -12.19 13.64
CA PRO A 121 22.54 -12.00 15.08
C PRO A 121 22.53 -10.52 15.48
N ALA A 122 23.39 -9.70 14.87
CA ALA A 122 23.46 -8.27 15.15
C ALA A 122 22.21 -7.52 14.66
N MET A 123 21.67 -7.92 13.51
CA MET A 123 20.40 -7.41 12.97
C MET A 123 19.23 -7.72 13.92
N LYS A 124 19.14 -8.98 14.38
CA LYS A 124 18.12 -9.42 15.35
C LYS A 124 18.26 -8.73 16.71
N ALA A 125 19.49 -8.43 17.12
CA ALA A 125 19.77 -7.66 18.34
C ALA A 125 19.31 -6.20 18.24
N TYR A 126 19.05 -5.69 17.03
CA TYR A 126 18.49 -4.37 16.80
C TYR A 126 17.19 -4.43 15.96
N PRO A 127 16.05 -4.87 16.53
CA PRO A 127 14.80 -5.06 15.79
C PRO A 127 14.33 -3.89 14.90
N PRO A 128 14.55 -2.60 15.25
CA PRO A 128 14.19 -1.49 14.38
C PRO A 128 14.84 -1.54 12.98
N SER A 129 15.95 -2.26 12.82
CA SER A 129 16.63 -2.45 11.53
C SER A 129 15.79 -3.15 10.48
N ILE A 130 15.12 -4.24 10.83
CA ILE A 130 14.35 -5.05 9.89
C ILE A 130 13.24 -4.21 9.26
N GLY A 131 12.52 -3.46 10.08
CA GLY A 131 11.41 -2.67 9.58
C GLY A 131 11.78 -1.31 9.02
N THR A 132 12.91 -0.72 9.43
CA THR A 132 13.46 0.45 8.73
C THR A 132 13.87 0.08 7.31
N CYS A 133 14.49 -1.08 7.12
CA CYS A 133 14.89 -1.56 5.80
C CYS A 133 13.70 -1.96 4.93
N PHE A 134 12.68 -2.63 5.48
CA PHE A 134 11.45 -2.89 4.74
C PHE A 134 10.72 -1.59 4.37
N GLY A 135 10.60 -0.66 5.32
CA GLY A 135 10.02 0.66 5.06
C GLY A 135 10.82 1.50 4.07
N ALA A 136 12.14 1.36 4.04
CA ALA A 136 13.01 2.01 3.07
C ALA A 136 12.97 1.33 1.70
N LEU A 137 12.86 0.00 1.60
CA LEU A 137 12.62 -0.71 0.34
C LEU A 137 11.29 -0.28 -0.27
N ASN A 138 10.20 -0.28 0.51
CA ASN A 138 8.91 0.21 0.04
C ASN A 138 9.01 1.66 -0.43
N ARG A 139 9.69 2.55 0.32
CA ARG A 139 9.87 3.95 -0.08
C ARG A 139 10.79 4.14 -1.29
N LEU A 140 11.78 3.26 -1.48
CA LEU A 140 12.70 3.30 -2.62
C LEU A 140 11.97 2.98 -3.92
N TYR A 141 11.14 1.94 -3.90
CA TYR A 141 10.42 1.49 -5.09
C TYR A 141 9.10 2.24 -5.32
N ARG A 142 8.48 2.82 -4.27
CA ARG A 142 7.19 3.52 -4.40
C ARG A 142 7.15 4.60 -5.50
N PRO A 143 8.14 5.49 -5.65
CA PRO A 143 8.12 6.49 -6.73
C PRO A 143 8.26 5.91 -8.14
N GLY A 144 8.78 4.68 -8.27
CA GLY A 144 8.93 3.98 -9.56
C GLY A 144 7.92 2.85 -9.76
N ALA A 145 7.07 2.58 -8.76
CA ALA A 145 5.95 1.66 -8.91
C ALA A 145 4.92 2.33 -9.81
N GLU A 146 4.32 1.55 -10.71
CA GLU A 146 3.16 2.03 -11.46
C GLU A 146 2.05 2.35 -10.45
N ASP A 147 1.44 3.53 -10.59
CA ASP A 147 0.25 3.84 -9.81
C ASP A 147 -0.82 2.80 -10.15
N ASP A 148 -1.44 2.22 -9.12
CA ASP A 148 -2.57 1.30 -9.33
C ASP A 148 -3.59 1.98 -10.23
N GLN A 149 -3.94 1.33 -11.35
CA GLN A 149 -4.95 1.85 -12.27
C GLN A 149 -6.32 1.76 -11.59
N THR A 150 -6.69 2.84 -10.90
CA THR A 150 -7.98 2.99 -10.23
C THR A 150 -9.11 3.33 -11.19
N ILE A 151 -8.77 3.74 -12.42
CA ILE A 151 -9.74 4.08 -13.47
C ILE A 151 -10.04 2.84 -14.28
N PHE A 152 -11.21 2.28 -14.05
CA PHE A 152 -11.75 1.19 -14.86
C PHE A 152 -12.39 1.74 -16.13
N ASP A 153 -11.84 1.37 -17.29
CA ASP A 153 -12.45 1.63 -18.59
C ASP A 153 -13.09 0.34 -19.14
N PRO A 154 -14.44 0.24 -19.15
CA PRO A 154 -15.12 -0.95 -19.64
C PRO A 154 -14.86 -1.24 -21.12
N ARG A 155 -14.55 -0.22 -21.93
CA ARG A 155 -14.24 -0.40 -23.36
C ARG A 155 -12.88 -1.08 -23.53
N ASN A 156 -11.88 -0.63 -22.76
CA ASN A 156 -10.57 -1.28 -22.77
C ASN A 156 -10.65 -2.73 -22.31
N LEU A 157 -11.46 -3.03 -21.28
CA LEU A 157 -11.68 -4.41 -20.85
C LEU A 157 -12.37 -5.25 -21.94
N ALA A 158 -13.41 -4.72 -22.58
CA ALA A 158 -14.09 -5.39 -23.68
C ALA A 158 -13.12 -5.70 -24.84
N THR A 159 -12.36 -4.71 -25.30
CA THR A 159 -11.34 -4.89 -26.35
C THR A 159 -10.25 -5.89 -25.93
N ALA A 160 -9.84 -5.91 -24.67
CA ALA A 160 -8.88 -6.89 -24.17
C ALA A 160 -9.44 -8.32 -24.21
N LEU A 161 -10.72 -8.50 -23.91
CA LEU A 161 -11.40 -9.80 -24.00
C LEU A 161 -11.60 -10.27 -25.44
N GLU A 162 -11.85 -9.35 -26.37
CA GLU A 162 -11.96 -9.66 -27.81
C GLU A 162 -10.65 -10.19 -28.40
N ARG A 163 -9.49 -9.78 -27.87
CA ARG A 163 -8.17 -10.23 -28.33
C ARG A 163 -7.85 -11.69 -28.02
N ALA A 164 -8.78 -12.42 -27.39
CA ALA A 164 -8.65 -13.78 -26.87
C ALA A 164 -7.52 -13.92 -25.83
N LEU A 165 -7.83 -14.59 -24.72
CA LEU A 165 -6.82 -14.90 -23.70
C LEU A 165 -5.82 -15.94 -24.24
N PRO A 166 -4.53 -15.86 -23.85
CA PRO A 166 -3.57 -16.94 -24.09
C PRO A 166 -4.16 -18.29 -23.71
N GLN A 167 -3.98 -19.31 -24.56
CA GLN A 167 -4.70 -20.59 -24.45
C GLN A 167 -4.57 -21.27 -23.07
N HIS A 168 -3.39 -21.17 -22.44
CA HIS A 168 -3.16 -21.72 -21.11
C HIS A 168 -3.97 -21.02 -20.02
N LEU A 169 -4.15 -19.70 -20.11
CA LEU A 169 -5.00 -18.92 -19.19
C LEU A 169 -6.48 -19.16 -19.45
N SER A 170 -6.88 -19.23 -20.72
CA SER A 170 -8.26 -19.56 -21.11
C SER A 170 -8.70 -20.90 -20.52
N LYS A 171 -7.86 -21.93 -20.58
CA LYS A 171 -8.15 -23.24 -19.97
C LYS A 171 -8.30 -23.16 -18.45
N ILE A 172 -7.43 -22.42 -17.76
CA ILE A 172 -7.52 -22.22 -16.30
C ILE A 172 -8.82 -21.51 -15.95
N LEU A 173 -9.15 -20.43 -16.67
CA LEU A 173 -10.38 -19.67 -16.48
C LEU A 173 -11.63 -20.52 -16.69
N MET A 174 -11.67 -21.31 -17.77
CA MET A 174 -12.80 -22.22 -18.06
C MET A 174 -12.95 -23.29 -16.98
N ASN A 175 -11.84 -23.85 -16.49
CA ASN A 175 -11.86 -24.82 -15.39
C ASN A 175 -12.34 -24.22 -14.06
N TYR A 176 -11.98 -22.97 -13.77
CA TYR A 176 -12.46 -22.25 -12.60
C TYR A 176 -13.97 -21.90 -12.71
N GLY A 177 -14.42 -21.67 -13.95
CA GLY A 177 -15.74 -21.18 -14.31
C GLY A 177 -15.66 -19.69 -14.63
N ALA A 178 -15.72 -19.33 -15.92
CA ALA A 178 -15.56 -17.95 -16.38
C ALA A 178 -16.51 -16.96 -15.67
N GLU A 179 -17.78 -17.36 -15.47
CA GLU A 179 -18.80 -16.58 -14.75
C GLU A 179 -18.46 -16.26 -13.28
N ARG A 180 -17.55 -17.04 -12.67
CA ARG A 180 -17.09 -16.81 -11.30
C ARG A 180 -15.88 -15.88 -11.25
N SER A 181 -15.29 -15.55 -12.39
CA SER A 181 -14.16 -14.63 -12.47
C SER A 181 -14.64 -13.18 -12.37
N GLU A 182 -13.82 -12.35 -11.75
CA GLU A 182 -14.12 -10.93 -11.57
C GLU A 182 -14.27 -10.17 -12.89
N ILE A 183 -13.49 -10.56 -13.91
CA ILE A 183 -13.55 -9.96 -15.24
C ILE A 183 -14.94 -10.12 -15.86
N PHE A 184 -15.47 -11.33 -15.88
CA PHE A 184 -16.79 -11.60 -16.46
C PHE A 184 -17.91 -11.05 -15.58
N LEU A 185 -17.79 -11.17 -14.26
CA LEU A 185 -18.76 -10.57 -13.33
C LEU A 185 -18.85 -9.05 -13.53
N THR A 186 -17.72 -8.37 -13.69
CA THR A 186 -17.68 -6.93 -13.93
C THR A 186 -18.30 -6.59 -15.28
N MET A 187 -17.98 -7.31 -16.36
CA MET A 187 -18.61 -7.12 -17.67
C MET A 187 -20.13 -7.31 -17.64
N HIS A 188 -20.62 -8.35 -16.96
CA HIS A 188 -22.05 -8.56 -16.78
C HIS A 188 -22.71 -7.43 -15.99
N CYS A 189 -22.08 -7.00 -14.89
CA CYS A 189 -22.59 -5.87 -14.11
C CYS A 189 -22.60 -4.57 -14.91
N THR A 190 -21.57 -4.30 -15.73
CA THR A 190 -21.53 -3.13 -16.63
C THR A 190 -22.66 -3.19 -17.64
N ARG A 191 -22.87 -4.34 -18.29
CA ARG A 191 -23.98 -4.50 -19.23
C ARG A 191 -25.35 -4.31 -18.56
N ASP A 192 -25.57 -4.94 -17.41
CA ASP A 192 -26.82 -4.84 -16.67
C ASP A 192 -27.06 -3.42 -16.17
N PHE A 193 -26.00 -2.70 -15.78
CA PHE A 193 -26.05 -1.28 -15.44
C PHE A 193 -26.46 -0.43 -16.65
N SER A 194 -25.78 -0.57 -17.79
CA SER A 194 -26.10 0.17 -19.01
C SER A 194 -27.54 -0.09 -19.44
N ASN A 195 -27.99 -1.35 -19.43
CA ASN A 195 -29.38 -1.70 -19.74
C ASN A 195 -30.37 -1.01 -18.80
N ALA A 196 -30.06 -0.94 -17.49
CA ALA A 196 -30.91 -0.25 -16.52
C ALA A 196 -30.96 1.28 -16.76
N MET A 197 -29.84 1.89 -17.16
CA MET A 197 -29.80 3.32 -17.53
C MET A 197 -30.64 3.60 -18.78
N PHE A 198 -30.59 2.73 -19.80
CA PHE A 198 -31.42 2.88 -21.00
C PHE A 198 -32.90 2.61 -20.72
N ASP A 199 -33.23 1.61 -19.92
CA ASP A 199 -34.61 1.36 -19.46
C ASP A 199 -35.18 2.55 -18.69
N TYR A 200 -34.33 3.25 -17.92
CA TYR A 200 -34.72 4.49 -17.26
C TYR A 200 -34.99 5.65 -18.23
N LEU A 201 -34.21 5.80 -19.31
CA LEU A 201 -34.48 6.81 -20.34
C LEU A 201 -35.86 6.62 -21.00
N GLU A 202 -36.32 5.37 -21.11
CA GLU A 202 -37.61 5.05 -21.73
C GLU A 202 -38.79 5.15 -20.73
N ASN A 203 -38.58 4.71 -19.48
CA ASN A 203 -39.67 4.50 -18.52
C ASN A 203 -39.65 5.46 -17.31
N GLU A 204 -38.60 6.26 -17.17
CA GLU A 204 -38.38 7.22 -16.07
C GLU A 204 -38.54 6.63 -14.64
N ASN A 205 -38.33 5.32 -14.50
CA ASN A 205 -38.52 4.61 -13.24
C ASN A 205 -37.25 4.60 -12.36
N LEU A 206 -37.02 5.69 -11.62
CA LEU A 206 -35.89 5.83 -10.68
C LEU A 206 -35.83 4.73 -9.60
N TYR A 207 -36.98 4.21 -9.19
CA TYR A 207 -37.06 3.16 -8.19
C TYR A 207 -36.46 1.84 -8.71
N LYS A 208 -36.86 1.42 -9.92
CA LYS A 208 -36.33 0.22 -10.59
C LYS A 208 -34.83 0.36 -10.89
N LEU A 209 -34.41 1.54 -11.36
CA LEU A 209 -33.00 1.86 -11.57
C LEU A 209 -32.22 1.71 -10.26
N GLY A 210 -32.70 2.32 -9.17
CA GLY A 210 -32.05 2.29 -7.87
C GLY A 210 -31.88 0.88 -7.30
N LEU A 211 -32.92 0.05 -7.36
CA LEU A 211 -32.82 -1.35 -6.91
C LEU A 211 -31.78 -2.13 -7.71
N THR A 212 -31.68 -1.87 -9.01
CA THR A 212 -30.68 -2.51 -9.87
C THR A 212 -29.27 -2.05 -9.50
N GLN A 213 -29.04 -0.74 -9.42
CA GLN A 213 -27.73 -0.16 -9.08
C GLN A 213 -27.25 -0.60 -7.68
N ALA A 214 -28.15 -0.68 -6.69
CA ALA A 214 -27.79 -1.11 -5.34
C ALA A 214 -27.35 -2.58 -5.31
N LYS A 215 -28.07 -3.45 -6.03
CA LYS A 215 -27.70 -4.87 -6.18
C LYS A 215 -26.38 -5.06 -6.92
N LEU A 216 -26.13 -4.27 -7.97
CA LEU A 216 -24.88 -4.33 -8.72
C LEU A 216 -23.70 -3.83 -7.87
N SER A 217 -23.90 -2.83 -7.03
CA SER A 217 -22.88 -2.30 -6.11
C SER A 217 -22.42 -3.31 -5.05
N LEU A 218 -23.23 -4.33 -4.77
CA LEU A 218 -22.85 -5.45 -3.91
C LEU A 218 -22.03 -6.52 -4.64
N LYS A 219 -22.02 -6.52 -5.98
CA LYS A 219 -21.33 -7.52 -6.81
C LYS A 219 -19.98 -7.05 -7.34
N THR A 220 -19.81 -5.75 -7.58
CA THR A 220 -18.56 -5.17 -8.08
C THR A 220 -18.46 -3.69 -7.71
N GLU A 221 -17.23 -3.20 -7.58
CA GLU A 221 -16.93 -1.79 -7.33
C GLU A 221 -17.37 -0.93 -8.52
N PHE A 222 -17.15 -1.46 -9.73
CA PHE A 222 -17.31 -0.76 -11.00
C PHE A 222 -18.75 -0.73 -11.53
N ALA A 223 -19.72 -1.14 -10.71
CA ALA A 223 -21.14 -1.21 -11.08
C ALA A 223 -21.80 0.15 -11.36
N ALA A 224 -21.13 1.26 -11.13
CA ALA A 224 -21.60 2.60 -11.51
C ALA A 224 -20.37 3.41 -11.92
N VAL A 225 -20.11 3.45 -13.23
CA VAL A 225 -18.99 4.20 -13.80
C VAL A 225 -19.39 5.68 -13.83
N ASP A 226 -18.43 6.59 -13.60
CA ASP A 226 -18.64 8.05 -13.73
C ASP A 226 -18.66 8.47 -15.20
N GLU A 227 -19.62 7.91 -15.94
CA GLU A 227 -19.83 8.14 -17.37
C GLU A 227 -20.96 9.15 -17.63
N TYR A 228 -21.07 9.54 -18.90
CA TYR A 228 -22.07 10.44 -19.43
C TYR A 228 -22.93 9.70 -20.45
N PHE A 229 -24.15 10.20 -20.68
CA PHE A 229 -24.85 9.85 -21.90
C PHE A 229 -24.11 10.49 -23.09
N GLN A 230 -23.47 9.66 -23.90
CA GLN A 230 -22.76 10.08 -25.10
C GLN A 230 -23.48 9.55 -26.33
N SER A 231 -23.53 10.35 -27.39
CA SER A 231 -23.93 9.92 -28.72
C SER A 231 -22.96 10.47 -29.75
N ALA A 232 -22.68 9.69 -30.78
CA ALA A 232 -21.94 10.19 -31.94
C ALA A 232 -22.82 11.19 -32.70
N ASP A 233 -22.26 12.34 -33.03
CA ASP A 233 -22.88 13.30 -33.94
C ASP A 233 -23.09 12.63 -35.31
N PRO A 234 -24.32 12.63 -35.87
CA PRO A 234 -24.59 11.96 -37.14
C PRO A 234 -23.82 12.52 -38.34
N GLN A 235 -23.38 13.78 -38.29
CA GLN A 235 -22.67 14.44 -39.38
C GLN A 235 -21.16 14.35 -39.21
N THR A 236 -20.64 14.60 -38.00
CA THR A 236 -19.18 14.63 -37.78
C THR A 236 -18.62 13.30 -37.30
N GLY A 237 -19.45 12.44 -36.70
CA GLY A 237 -19.02 11.22 -36.02
C GLY A 237 -18.40 11.47 -34.64
N ASP A 238 -18.31 12.73 -34.19
CA ASP A 238 -17.70 13.08 -32.91
C ASP A 238 -18.62 12.70 -31.74
N TRP A 239 -18.02 12.22 -30.66
CA TRP A 239 -18.76 11.92 -29.43
C TRP A 239 -19.01 13.20 -28.64
N SER A 240 -20.28 13.52 -28.42
CA SER A 240 -20.69 14.65 -27.57
C SER A 240 -21.56 14.18 -26.41
N ILE A 241 -21.52 14.93 -25.30
CA ILE A 241 -22.43 14.72 -24.16
C ILE A 241 -23.83 15.11 -24.63
N ARG A 242 -24.75 14.15 -24.58
CA ARG A 242 -26.14 14.34 -24.98
C ARG A 242 -26.93 14.91 -23.80
N ASP A 243 -27.62 16.02 -24.03
CA ASP A 243 -28.68 16.45 -23.12
C ASP A 243 -29.86 15.49 -23.28
N THR A 244 -30.17 14.79 -22.19
CA THR A 244 -31.24 13.79 -22.14
C THR A 244 -32.51 14.34 -21.48
N GLY A 245 -32.50 15.60 -21.01
CA GLY A 245 -33.59 16.17 -20.21
C GLY A 245 -33.74 15.56 -18.81
N LEU A 246 -32.83 14.65 -18.43
CA LEU A 246 -32.81 14.01 -17.12
C LEU A 246 -32.36 14.98 -16.02
N PRO A 247 -32.73 14.73 -14.75
CA PRO A 247 -32.33 15.57 -13.63
C PRO A 247 -30.85 15.41 -13.24
N PHE A 248 -30.07 14.67 -14.02
CA PHE A 248 -28.64 14.46 -13.82
C PHE A 248 -27.94 14.27 -15.17
N THR A 249 -26.69 14.74 -15.26
CA THR A 249 -25.87 14.62 -16.47
C THR A 249 -24.92 13.41 -16.41
N ARG A 250 -24.33 13.17 -15.23
CA ARG A 250 -23.46 12.01 -14.99
C ARG A 250 -24.25 10.86 -14.41
N TRP A 251 -23.84 9.63 -14.72
CA TRP A 251 -24.49 8.44 -14.20
C TRP A 251 -24.36 8.33 -12.67
N ALA A 252 -23.24 8.76 -12.10
CA ALA A 252 -23.02 8.78 -10.65
C ALA A 252 -23.99 9.72 -9.90
N ASP A 253 -24.48 10.77 -10.57
CA ASP A 253 -25.45 11.72 -10.01
C ASP A 253 -26.87 11.15 -9.95
N SER A 254 -27.13 10.00 -10.58
CA SER A 254 -28.40 9.29 -10.45
C SER A 254 -28.58 8.63 -9.07
N LEU A 255 -27.48 8.30 -8.38
CA LEU A 255 -27.48 7.53 -7.13
C LEU A 255 -28.34 8.17 -6.03
N PRO A 256 -28.23 9.49 -5.72
CA PRO A 256 -29.07 10.11 -4.70
C PRO A 256 -30.55 10.20 -5.11
N HIS A 257 -30.85 10.31 -6.42
CA HIS A 257 -32.23 10.33 -6.93
C HIS A 257 -32.87 8.96 -6.75
N CYS A 258 -32.14 7.90 -7.08
CA CYS A 258 -32.52 6.52 -6.86
C CYS A 258 -32.74 6.21 -5.37
N ALA A 259 -31.82 6.64 -4.49
CA ALA A 259 -31.95 6.46 -3.05
C ALA A 259 -33.21 7.13 -2.48
N ARG A 260 -33.54 8.36 -2.94
CA ARG A 260 -34.79 9.04 -2.58
C ARG A 260 -36.02 8.27 -3.07
N ALA A 261 -36.00 7.77 -4.30
CA ALA A 261 -37.11 6.98 -4.85
C ALA A 261 -37.37 5.69 -4.05
N ILE A 262 -36.31 4.96 -3.67
CA ILE A 262 -36.41 3.77 -2.81
C ILE A 262 -37.03 4.12 -1.45
N ARG A 263 -36.57 5.20 -0.81
CA ARG A 263 -37.14 5.65 0.47
C ARG A 263 -38.60 6.07 0.34
N GLY A 264 -38.95 6.75 -0.76
CA GLY A 264 -40.31 7.19 -1.06
C GLY A 264 -41.30 6.03 -1.22
N ALA A 265 -40.84 4.86 -1.68
CA ALA A 265 -41.67 3.66 -1.77
C ALA A 265 -42.07 3.07 -0.39
N GLY A 266 -41.39 3.48 0.69
CA GLY A 266 -41.78 3.15 2.07
C GLY A 266 -41.49 1.71 2.51
N LYS A 267 -40.83 0.89 1.69
CA LYS A 267 -40.51 -0.51 2.01
C LYS A 267 -39.33 -0.59 2.98
N LEU A 268 -39.53 -1.27 4.11
CA LEU A 268 -38.55 -1.32 5.21
C LEU A 268 -37.32 -2.18 4.86
N ASP A 269 -37.53 -3.26 4.12
CA ASP A 269 -36.50 -4.23 3.69
C ASP A 269 -35.56 -3.67 2.61
N GLU A 270 -35.94 -2.59 1.95
CA GLU A 270 -35.14 -1.94 0.90
C GLU A 270 -34.36 -0.71 1.39
N ARG A 271 -34.52 -0.32 2.66
CA ARG A 271 -33.84 0.86 3.22
C ARG A 271 -32.31 0.77 3.13
N ASP A 272 -31.75 -0.42 3.28
CA ASP A 272 -30.31 -0.63 3.16
C ASP A 272 -29.81 -0.38 1.74
N TYR A 273 -30.61 -0.68 0.71
CA TYR A 273 -30.25 -0.36 -0.67
C TYR A 273 -30.13 1.15 -0.89
N ALA A 274 -31.04 1.94 -0.32
CA ALA A 274 -30.92 3.40 -0.40
C ALA A 274 -29.65 3.92 0.29
N ASP A 275 -29.31 3.37 1.46
CA ASP A 275 -28.08 3.76 2.19
C ASP A 275 -26.81 3.32 1.44
N ILE A 276 -26.81 2.16 0.77
CA ILE A 276 -25.71 1.69 -0.11
C ILE A 276 -25.47 2.68 -1.26
N LEU A 277 -26.53 3.18 -1.91
CA LEU A 277 -26.42 4.14 -3.00
C LEU A 277 -25.86 5.49 -2.53
N ASP A 278 -26.31 5.98 -1.37
CA ASP A 278 -25.78 7.22 -0.79
C ASP A 278 -24.29 7.07 -0.43
N ILE A 279 -23.91 5.95 0.21
CA ILE A 279 -22.50 5.62 0.49
C ILE A 279 -21.69 5.64 -0.80
N LYS A 280 -22.16 4.95 -1.84
CA LYS A 280 -21.44 4.88 -3.12
C LYS A 280 -21.24 6.26 -3.73
N HIS A 281 -22.28 7.10 -3.75
CA HIS A 281 -22.20 8.46 -4.25
C HIS A 281 -21.19 9.30 -3.44
N HIS A 282 -21.20 9.19 -2.11
CA HIS A 282 -20.25 9.89 -1.25
C HIS A 282 -18.80 9.42 -1.48
N VAL A 283 -18.56 8.12 -1.64
CA VAL A 283 -17.23 7.57 -1.96
C VAL A 283 -16.75 8.08 -3.32
N MET A 284 -17.58 8.03 -4.36
CA MET A 284 -17.25 8.54 -5.69
C MET A 284 -16.97 10.05 -5.68
N SER A 285 -17.67 10.80 -4.82
CA SER A 285 -17.46 12.24 -4.61
C SER A 285 -16.30 12.57 -3.66
N ARG A 286 -15.50 11.58 -3.21
CA ARG A 286 -14.43 11.74 -2.20
C ARG A 286 -14.89 12.37 -0.87
N ARG A 287 -16.17 12.18 -0.50
CA ARG A 287 -16.78 12.63 0.76
C ARG A 287 -16.88 11.47 1.76
N LEU A 288 -15.72 10.92 2.16
CA LEU A 288 -15.67 9.71 2.99
C LEU A 288 -16.36 9.88 4.36
N GLU A 289 -16.28 11.06 4.98
CA GLU A 289 -16.94 11.33 6.26
C GLU A 289 -18.47 11.20 6.18
N ASP A 290 -19.07 11.66 5.07
CA ASP A 290 -20.51 11.49 4.84
C ASP A 290 -20.87 10.01 4.64
N ALA A 291 -20.06 9.28 3.87
CA ALA A 291 -20.21 7.83 3.70
C ALA A 291 -20.14 7.10 5.05
N PHE A 292 -19.19 7.46 5.92
CA PHE A 292 -19.06 6.86 7.25
C PHE A 292 -20.26 7.13 8.13
N ARG A 293 -20.81 8.35 8.07
CA ARG A 293 -22.01 8.72 8.83
C ARG A 293 -23.23 7.91 8.39
N VAL A 294 -23.41 7.70 7.08
CA VAL A 294 -24.48 6.84 6.55
C VAL A 294 -24.25 5.38 6.98
N ALA A 295 -23.03 4.87 6.82
CA ALA A 295 -22.67 3.50 7.20
C ALA A 295 -22.87 3.21 8.69
N LYS A 296 -22.48 4.11 9.59
CA LYS A 296 -22.66 3.94 11.05
C LYS A 296 -24.14 3.81 11.41
N ARG A 297 -25.00 4.68 10.89
CA ARG A 297 -26.46 4.57 11.09
C ARG A 297 -27.04 3.29 10.48
N GLY A 298 -26.52 2.89 9.32
CA GLY A 298 -26.86 1.62 8.67
C GLY A 298 -26.54 0.43 9.57
N ILE A 299 -25.36 0.40 10.18
CA ILE A 299 -24.91 -0.68 11.09
C ILE A 299 -25.76 -0.75 12.36
N GLU A 300 -26.15 0.39 12.94
CA GLU A 300 -27.04 0.42 14.11
C GLU A 300 -28.39 -0.25 13.81
N ARG A 301 -28.88 -0.10 12.57
CA ARG A 301 -30.15 -0.70 12.11
C ARG A 301 -29.98 -2.15 11.66
N ASN A 302 -28.93 -2.44 10.89
CA ASN A 302 -28.63 -3.76 10.34
C ASN A 302 -27.12 -4.06 10.45
N PRO A 303 -26.67 -4.69 11.55
CA PRO A 303 -25.26 -5.04 11.75
C PRO A 303 -24.78 -6.22 10.89
N GLU A 304 -25.64 -6.86 10.10
CA GLU A 304 -25.27 -7.96 9.20
C GLU A 304 -25.02 -7.49 7.76
N GLN A 305 -25.16 -6.19 7.49
CA GLN A 305 -24.94 -5.61 6.16
C GLN A 305 -23.45 -5.30 5.93
N ALA A 306 -22.75 -6.20 5.24
CA ALA A 306 -21.30 -6.13 5.01
C ALA A 306 -20.85 -4.84 4.29
N TYR A 307 -21.68 -4.27 3.40
CA TYR A 307 -21.31 -3.07 2.64
C TYR A 307 -21.09 -1.83 3.54
N PHE A 308 -21.79 -1.73 4.67
CA PHE A 308 -21.58 -0.63 5.60
C PHE A 308 -20.21 -0.69 6.28
N TYR A 309 -19.75 -1.91 6.62
CA TYR A 309 -18.39 -2.09 7.11
C TYR A 309 -17.36 -1.83 6.02
N TYR A 310 -17.67 -2.13 4.75
CA TYR A 310 -16.78 -1.86 3.63
C TYR A 310 -16.52 -0.36 3.52
N ALA A 311 -17.58 0.45 3.58
CA ALA A 311 -17.44 1.90 3.63
C ALA A 311 -16.54 2.36 4.78
N LEU A 312 -16.72 1.83 6.00
CA LEU A 312 -15.87 2.17 7.14
C LEU A 312 -14.42 1.67 7.04
N SER A 313 -14.17 0.64 6.23
CA SER A 313 -12.81 0.17 5.93
C SER A 313 -12.04 1.08 4.98
N LEU A 314 -12.68 2.10 4.40
CA LEU A 314 -12.01 3.15 3.62
C LEU A 314 -11.45 4.27 4.51
N SER A 315 -11.46 4.09 5.85
CA SER A 315 -10.95 5.06 6.81
C SER A 315 -9.43 5.25 6.68
N VAL A 316 -8.97 6.47 6.90
CA VAL A 316 -7.53 6.79 7.01
C VAL A 316 -6.95 6.31 8.35
N ASP A 317 -7.80 6.06 9.34
CA ASP A 317 -7.40 5.43 10.60
C ASP A 317 -7.33 3.90 10.43
N ASP A 318 -6.11 3.38 10.37
CA ASP A 318 -5.85 1.94 10.18
C ASP A 318 -6.49 1.05 11.24
N VAL A 319 -6.55 1.51 12.49
CA VAL A 319 -7.11 0.71 13.58
C VAL A 319 -8.62 0.56 13.36
N GLN A 320 -9.29 1.66 13.04
CA GLN A 320 -10.71 1.66 12.71
C GLN A 320 -10.98 0.84 11.45
N GLY A 321 -10.20 1.07 10.38
CA GLY A 321 -10.34 0.39 9.11
C GLY A 321 -10.19 -1.13 9.25
N LEU A 322 -9.12 -1.60 9.89
CA LEU A 322 -8.88 -3.02 10.16
C LEU A 322 -9.99 -3.66 11.01
N ARG A 323 -10.50 -2.94 12.01
CA ARG A 323 -11.63 -3.42 12.83
C ARG A 323 -12.89 -3.55 11.99
N ALA A 324 -13.18 -2.56 11.15
CA ALA A 324 -14.34 -2.57 10.27
C ALA A 324 -14.26 -3.75 9.29
N SER A 325 -13.11 -3.93 8.63
CA SER A 325 -12.90 -5.05 7.71
C SER A 325 -13.08 -6.41 8.37
N LYS A 326 -12.47 -6.62 9.55
CA LYS A 326 -12.63 -7.86 10.32
C LYS A 326 -14.07 -8.13 10.74
N LYS A 327 -14.83 -7.09 11.11
CA LYS A 327 -16.25 -7.25 11.46
C LYS A 327 -17.10 -7.54 10.23
N GLY A 328 -16.88 -6.82 9.13
CA GLY A 328 -17.62 -7.02 7.89
C GLY A 328 -17.45 -8.43 7.33
N MET A 329 -16.24 -9.02 7.40
CA MET A 329 -16.00 -10.42 7.01
C MET A 329 -16.76 -11.45 7.84
N LYS A 330 -17.28 -11.08 9.02
CA LYS A 330 -18.09 -11.97 9.88
C LYS A 330 -19.60 -11.86 9.61
N CYS A 331 -20.03 -10.94 8.74
CA CYS A 331 -21.44 -10.81 8.36
C CYS A 331 -21.91 -12.08 7.64
N LYS A 332 -23.12 -12.55 7.94
CA LYS A 332 -23.67 -13.78 7.36
C LYS A 332 -23.91 -13.70 5.86
N LEU A 333 -24.27 -12.51 5.37
CA LEU A 333 -24.62 -12.25 3.97
C LEU A 333 -23.56 -11.36 3.32
N ILE A 334 -22.33 -11.86 3.23
CA ILE A 334 -21.24 -11.20 2.50
C ILE A 334 -21.13 -11.76 1.08
N THR A 335 -21.06 -10.87 0.09
CA THR A 335 -20.79 -11.29 -1.29
C THR A 335 -19.31 -11.62 -1.47
N PRO A 336 -18.93 -12.48 -2.43
CA PRO A 336 -17.52 -12.76 -2.71
C PRO A 336 -16.70 -11.48 -2.94
N PHE A 337 -17.25 -10.54 -3.71
CA PHE A 337 -16.63 -9.22 -3.96
C PHE A 337 -16.33 -8.48 -2.66
N LEU A 338 -17.32 -8.30 -1.79
CA LEU A 338 -17.12 -7.61 -0.51
C LEU A 338 -16.12 -8.36 0.37
N SER A 339 -16.13 -9.70 0.36
CA SER A 339 -15.16 -10.49 1.10
C SER A 339 -13.73 -10.22 0.64
N PHE A 340 -13.48 -10.21 -0.68
CA PHE A 340 -12.15 -9.92 -1.23
C PHE A 340 -11.69 -8.50 -0.91
N GLN A 341 -12.56 -7.51 -1.10
CA GLN A 341 -12.27 -6.12 -0.78
C GLN A 341 -11.91 -5.93 0.70
N MET A 342 -12.63 -6.61 1.60
CA MET A 342 -12.33 -6.54 3.03
C MET A 342 -11.01 -7.21 3.42
N VAL A 343 -10.65 -8.32 2.76
CA VAL A 343 -9.35 -8.97 2.94
C VAL A 343 -8.24 -8.02 2.48
N GLN A 344 -8.36 -7.43 1.29
CA GLN A 344 -7.40 -6.46 0.77
C GLN A 344 -7.22 -5.30 1.76
N ARG A 345 -8.30 -4.63 2.16
CA ARG A 345 -8.24 -3.53 3.14
C ARG A 345 -7.65 -3.95 4.48
N SER A 346 -7.93 -5.19 4.93
CA SER A 346 -7.33 -5.71 6.16
C SER A 346 -5.81 -5.84 6.03
N VAL A 347 -5.31 -6.32 4.88
CA VAL A 347 -3.88 -6.44 4.61
C VAL A 347 -3.24 -5.06 4.54
N ASP A 348 -3.86 -4.10 3.84
CA ASP A 348 -3.34 -2.73 3.71
C ASP A 348 -3.18 -2.08 5.09
N HIS A 349 -4.26 -2.04 5.89
CA HIS A 349 -4.20 -1.45 7.24
C HIS A 349 -3.24 -2.18 8.18
N ALA A 350 -3.20 -3.52 8.14
CA ALA A 350 -2.28 -4.27 8.98
C ALA A 350 -0.82 -4.06 8.56
N GLY A 351 -0.57 -3.93 7.24
CA GLY A 351 0.73 -3.60 6.68
C GLY A 351 1.19 -2.22 7.12
N ASP A 352 0.34 -1.20 6.97
CA ASP A 352 0.63 0.16 7.39
C ASP A 352 0.84 0.27 8.91
N MET A 353 0.02 -0.41 9.71
CA MET A 353 0.23 -0.52 11.16
C MET A 353 1.57 -1.19 11.49
N GLY A 354 1.90 -2.29 10.81
CA GLY A 354 3.17 -3.00 11.00
C GLY A 354 4.36 -2.10 10.69
N ILE A 355 4.29 -1.34 9.60
CA ILE A 355 5.30 -0.36 9.22
C ILE A 355 5.41 0.75 10.29
N LYS A 356 4.29 1.30 10.76
CA LYS A 356 4.28 2.33 11.83
C LYS A 356 4.90 1.82 13.12
N VAL A 357 4.57 0.59 13.56
CA VAL A 357 5.17 -0.03 14.75
C VAL A 357 6.67 -0.20 14.58
N LEU A 358 7.09 -0.74 13.44
CA LEU A 358 8.50 -0.96 13.16
C LEU A 358 9.31 0.34 13.09
N GLN A 359 8.69 1.41 12.59
CA GLN A 359 9.29 2.75 12.56
C GLN A 359 9.31 3.40 13.95
N GLY A 360 8.24 3.30 14.74
CA GLY A 360 8.15 3.92 16.07
C GLY A 360 8.92 3.20 17.18
N LEU A 361 9.35 1.94 16.97
CA LEU A 361 10.20 1.21 17.93
C LEU A 361 11.59 1.85 18.14
N SER A 362 12.04 2.82 17.32
CA SER A 362 13.24 3.63 17.64
C SER A 362 13.04 4.54 18.84
N ASP A 363 11.88 5.17 18.93
CA ASP A 363 11.71 6.35 19.79
C ASP A 363 11.55 5.94 21.27
N SER A 364 11.13 4.69 21.50
CA SER A 364 10.91 4.14 22.85
C SER A 364 12.20 3.61 23.52
N GLY A 365 13.32 3.52 22.78
CA GLY A 365 14.59 3.00 23.29
C GLY A 365 15.43 4.03 24.06
N ALA A 366 15.10 5.32 23.96
CA ALA A 366 15.83 6.42 24.57
C ALA A 366 15.16 6.89 25.88
N GLY A 367 15.32 6.12 26.96
CA GLY A 367 15.49 6.73 28.28
C GLY A 367 14.27 7.06 29.15
N ASP A 368 13.05 6.65 28.84
CA ASP A 368 11.95 6.86 29.80
C ASP A 368 11.77 5.69 30.77
N LYS A 369 12.59 5.66 31.83
CA LYS A 369 12.50 4.69 32.93
C LYS A 369 11.25 4.88 33.80
N ASN A 370 10.39 5.86 33.52
CA ASN A 370 9.16 6.11 34.28
C ASN A 370 7.86 5.78 33.55
N SER A 371 7.91 5.21 32.34
CA SER A 371 6.69 4.75 31.66
C SER A 371 6.23 3.37 32.17
N THR A 372 5.85 3.31 33.44
CA THR A 372 4.95 2.26 33.94
C THR A 372 3.54 2.53 33.44
N ARG A 373 3.31 2.31 32.14
CA ARG A 373 1.99 1.94 31.64
C ARG A 373 2.15 1.23 30.31
N THR A 374 2.42 -0.06 30.42
CA THR A 374 2.09 -1.03 29.40
C THR A 374 0.62 -0.84 28.99
N GLY A 375 0.39 -0.10 27.90
CA GLY A 375 -0.71 -0.40 27.02
C GLY A 375 -0.45 -1.80 26.49
N LYS A 376 -0.91 -2.83 27.23
CA LYS A 376 -1.12 -4.15 26.63
C LYS A 376 -2.06 -3.90 25.46
N VAL A 377 -1.51 -3.80 24.25
CA VAL A 377 -2.28 -4.11 23.05
C VAL A 377 -2.49 -5.62 23.16
N SER A 378 -3.53 -6.03 23.88
CA SER A 378 -3.96 -7.42 23.85
C SER A 378 -4.46 -7.66 22.44
N LEU A 379 -3.59 -8.20 21.60
CA LEU A 379 -3.99 -8.98 20.44
C LEU A 379 -4.60 -10.28 20.99
N SER A 380 -5.77 -10.17 21.63
CA SER A 380 -6.64 -11.33 21.80
C SER A 380 -7.27 -11.57 20.42
N TRP A 381 -6.71 -12.55 19.73
CA TRP A 381 -7.12 -13.04 18.42
C TRP A 381 -8.53 -13.64 18.45
#